data_AF-A0A7V4IJC0-F1
#
_entry.id   AF-A0A7V4IJC0-F1
#
_cell.length_a   1.000
_cell.length_b   1.000
_cell.length_c   1.000
_cell.angle_alpha   90.00
_cell.angle_beta   90.00
_cell.angle_gamma   90.00
#
_symmetry.space_group_name_H-M   'P 1'
#
loop_
_entity.id
_entity.type
_entity.pdbx_description
1 polymer ?
#
loop_
_entity_poly.entity_id
_entity_poly.type
_entity_poly.pdbx_seq_one_letter_code
_entity_poly.pdbx_strand_id
1 'polypeptide(L)'
;MNWLTGNLRVAFLQAVNWSRPKWNTSLNDNQFRNTIEFQYSTDTKKLWVINELPISYYLKGMAETSDYSPLEFQKTIMSAARTYAMYHYNRGIEFKVPDGSTKHANEHFHVDANYDQVYRGYASEVRMPKLSRAIDETRGMVITYKGGVVVTPYFSRSDGRTRNWEEVWYGTSKPWLVGVAVPQDKGQTLWGHGVGMSARGALIMARDEGKDWQSILKYFYKNTEIIKIY
;
A
#
# COMPACT_ATOMS: atom_id res chain seq x y z
N MET A 1 9.45 -18.12 44.04
CA MET A 1 8.50 -18.08 42.90
C MET A 1 9.25 -17.51 41.71
N ASN A 2 9.67 -18.38 40.77
CA ASN A 2 10.30 -17.95 39.54
C ASN A 2 9.20 -17.52 38.56
N TRP A 3 9.19 -16.24 38.20
CA TRP A 3 8.35 -15.74 37.12
C TRP A 3 8.88 -16.31 35.81
N LEU A 4 8.07 -17.12 35.14
CA LEU A 4 8.28 -17.53 33.76
C LEU A 4 8.22 -16.27 32.89
N THR A 5 9.38 -15.79 32.43
CA THR A 5 9.47 -14.86 31.31
C THR A 5 9.14 -15.63 30.02
N GLY A 6 7.84 -15.78 29.77
CA GLY A 6 7.36 -16.33 28.52
C GLY A 6 7.70 -15.39 27.37
N ASN A 7 8.67 -15.77 26.54
CA ASN A 7 8.81 -15.18 25.21
C ASN A 7 7.54 -15.52 24.43
N LEU A 8 6.62 -14.56 24.31
CA LEU A 8 5.54 -14.61 23.34
C LEU A 8 6.19 -14.65 21.94
N ARG A 9 6.46 -15.87 21.45
CA ARG A 9 6.83 -16.08 20.06
C ARG A 9 5.58 -15.77 19.24
N VAL A 10 5.57 -14.59 18.65
CA VAL A 10 4.64 -14.28 17.55
C VAL A 10 4.78 -15.40 16.52
N ALA A 11 3.72 -16.16 16.29
CA ALA A 11 3.72 -17.22 15.29
C ALA A 11 3.75 -16.61 13.89
N PHE A 12 4.69 -17.06 13.06
CA PHE A 12 4.79 -16.73 11.65
C PHE A 12 4.95 -18.02 10.84
N LEU A 13 4.44 -18.01 9.62
CA LEU A 13 4.67 -19.07 8.65
C LEU A 13 5.95 -18.76 7.86
N GLN A 14 6.83 -19.74 7.72
CA GLN A 14 8.09 -19.59 6.99
C GLN A 14 8.10 -20.45 5.72
N ALA A 15 8.33 -19.82 4.57
CA ALA A 15 8.56 -20.52 3.31
C ALA A 15 10.05 -20.93 3.21
N VAL A 16 10.35 -22.17 3.61
CA VAL A 16 11.72 -22.67 3.79
C VAL A 16 12.54 -22.82 2.50
N ASN A 17 11.87 -22.94 1.35
CA ASN A 17 12.47 -23.02 0.01
C ASN A 17 12.25 -21.73 -0.81
N TRP A 18 12.01 -20.61 -0.14
CA TRP A 18 11.86 -19.29 -0.74
C TRP A 18 12.99 -18.39 -0.23
N SER A 19 13.79 -17.82 -1.15
CA SER A 19 14.79 -16.79 -0.82
C SER A 19 14.59 -15.54 -1.68
N ARG A 20 14.41 -14.39 -1.02
CA ARG A 20 14.33 -13.07 -1.64
C ARG A 20 14.72 -12.00 -0.59
N PRO A 21 15.16 -10.80 -0.99
CA PRO A 21 15.34 -10.32 -2.36
C PRO A 21 16.67 -10.73 -3.00
N LYS A 22 16.67 -10.90 -4.34
CA LYS A 22 17.89 -11.25 -5.11
C LYS A 22 19.01 -10.21 -5.05
N TRP A 23 18.66 -8.93 -4.84
CA TRP A 23 19.61 -7.81 -4.79
C TRP A 23 20.35 -7.72 -3.45
N ASN A 24 19.90 -8.43 -2.41
CA ASN A 24 20.59 -8.51 -1.13
C ASN A 24 20.32 -9.86 -0.46
N THR A 25 21.25 -10.80 -0.66
CA THR A 25 21.16 -12.18 -0.15
C THR A 25 21.38 -12.31 1.35
N SER A 26 21.78 -11.24 2.05
CA SER A 26 21.80 -11.21 3.52
C SER A 26 20.40 -11.07 4.14
N LEU A 27 19.42 -10.68 3.32
CA LEU A 27 18.01 -10.58 3.72
C LEU A 27 17.25 -11.82 3.29
N ASN A 28 16.22 -12.20 4.06
CA ASN A 28 15.31 -13.27 3.68
C ASN A 28 13.85 -12.95 4.02
N ASP A 29 13.10 -12.50 3.02
CA ASP A 29 11.68 -12.17 3.10
C ASP A 29 10.78 -13.39 2.89
N ASN A 30 10.97 -14.40 3.75
CA ASN A 30 10.24 -15.67 3.69
C ASN A 30 9.34 -15.94 4.89
N GLN A 31 9.16 -14.97 5.77
CA GLN A 31 8.30 -15.06 6.95
C GLN A 31 7.03 -14.23 6.77
N PHE A 32 5.88 -14.82 7.10
CA PHE A 32 4.56 -14.25 6.89
C PHE A 32 3.71 -14.38 8.15
N ARG A 33 2.92 -13.35 8.45
CA ARG A 33 1.99 -13.39 9.59
C ARG A 33 0.69 -14.11 9.19
N ASN A 34 -0.03 -14.59 10.20
CA ASN A 34 -1.41 -15.09 10.07
C ASN A 34 -1.52 -16.27 9.09
N THR A 35 -2.52 -16.27 8.21
CA THR A 35 -2.88 -17.40 7.35
C THR A 35 -2.22 -17.31 5.98
N ILE A 36 -1.74 -18.46 5.50
CA ILE A 36 -1.34 -18.65 4.10
C ILE A 36 -2.27 -19.69 3.49
N GLU A 37 -2.87 -19.32 2.37
CA GLU A 37 -3.78 -20.16 1.60
C GLU A 37 -3.19 -20.47 0.24
N PHE A 38 -3.57 -21.63 -0.29
CA PHE A 38 -3.26 -22.04 -1.65
C PHE A 38 -4.57 -22.14 -2.41
N GLN A 39 -4.78 -21.25 -3.38
CA GLN A 39 -6.02 -21.16 -4.14
C GLN A 39 -5.75 -21.38 -5.63
N TYR A 40 -6.32 -22.44 -6.20
CA TYR A 40 -6.27 -22.64 -7.65
C TYR A 40 -7.44 -21.88 -8.30
N SER A 41 -7.11 -20.93 -9.16
CA SER A 41 -8.09 -20.19 -9.95
C SER A 41 -8.39 -20.95 -11.24
N THR A 42 -9.65 -21.36 -11.39
CA THR A 42 -10.13 -21.98 -12.63
C THR A 42 -10.20 -20.99 -13.79
N ASP A 43 -10.32 -19.70 -13.52
CA ASP A 43 -10.42 -18.67 -14.56
C ASP A 43 -9.06 -18.32 -15.15
N THR A 44 -8.03 -18.20 -14.30
CA THR A 44 -6.67 -17.87 -14.72
C THR A 44 -5.78 -19.09 -14.95
N LYS A 45 -6.25 -20.29 -14.56
CA LYS A 45 -5.51 -21.56 -14.60
C LYS A 45 -4.18 -21.51 -13.82
N LYS A 46 -4.14 -20.73 -12.73
CA LYS A 46 -2.96 -20.54 -11.88
C LYS A 46 -3.25 -20.95 -10.45
N LEU A 47 -2.21 -21.47 -9.78
CA LEU A 47 -2.20 -21.63 -8.32
C LEU A 47 -1.63 -20.36 -7.69
N TRP A 48 -2.39 -19.76 -6.78
CA TRP A 48 -2.01 -18.59 -6.01
C TRP A 48 -1.66 -18.95 -4.58
N VAL A 49 -0.65 -18.28 -4.04
CA VAL A 49 -0.31 -18.30 -2.61
C VAL A 49 -0.80 -16.99 -2.02
N ILE A 50 -1.81 -17.04 -1.17
CA ILE A 50 -2.52 -15.87 -0.66
C ILE A 50 -2.20 -15.73 0.83
N ASN A 51 -1.78 -14.53 1.24
CA ASN A 51 -1.55 -14.23 2.65
C ASN A 51 -2.70 -13.40 3.19
N GLU A 52 -3.59 -14.02 3.96
CA GLU A 52 -4.73 -13.37 4.59
C GLU A 52 -4.30 -12.69 5.90
N LEU A 53 -4.58 -11.39 6.03
CA LEU A 53 -4.04 -10.55 7.09
C LEU A 53 -5.03 -9.46 7.51
N PRO A 54 -5.07 -9.10 8.81
CA PRO A 54 -5.58 -7.81 9.23
C PRO A 54 -4.82 -6.67 8.51
N ILE A 55 -5.54 -5.63 8.10
CA ILE A 55 -4.99 -4.52 7.29
C ILE A 55 -3.71 -3.91 7.88
N SER A 56 -3.61 -3.76 9.22
CA SER A 56 -2.40 -3.21 9.84
C SER A 56 -1.18 -4.12 9.70
N TYR A 57 -1.35 -5.44 9.73
CA TYR A 57 -0.25 -6.39 9.51
C TYR A 57 0.15 -6.46 8.04
N TYR A 58 -0.82 -6.34 7.13
CA TYR A 58 -0.54 -6.17 5.72
C TYR A 58 0.36 -4.95 5.45
N LEU A 59 -0.03 -3.78 5.96
CA LEU A 59 0.75 -2.55 5.77
C LEU A 59 2.15 -2.65 6.37
N LYS A 60 2.29 -3.28 7.53
CA LYS A 60 3.61 -3.45 8.20
C LYS A 60 4.57 -4.32 7.39
N GLY A 61 4.06 -5.24 6.58
CA GLY A 61 4.87 -6.05 5.68
C GLY A 61 5.14 -5.43 4.31
N MET A 62 4.67 -4.22 4.02
CA MET A 62 4.92 -3.55 2.74
C MET A 62 6.38 -3.10 2.58
N ALA A 63 6.81 -2.83 1.35
CA ALA A 63 8.15 -2.34 1.01
C ALA A 63 8.15 -1.32 -0.14
N GLU A 64 7.17 -0.41 -0.14
CA GLU A 64 7.04 0.72 -1.10
C GLU A 64 7.97 1.90 -0.78
N THR A 65 8.58 1.87 0.39
CA THR A 65 9.49 2.89 0.91
C THR A 65 10.58 2.21 1.74
N SER A 66 11.46 3.01 2.34
CA SER A 66 12.49 2.52 3.25
C SER A 66 12.27 3.05 4.66
N ASP A 67 12.91 2.41 5.65
CA ASP A 67 12.89 2.90 7.02
C ASP A 67 13.64 4.23 7.19
N TYR A 68 14.43 4.65 6.21
CA TYR A 68 15.14 5.93 6.25
C TYR A 68 14.25 7.12 5.88
N SER A 69 13.21 6.93 5.08
CA SER A 69 12.34 8.02 4.60
C SER A 69 11.68 8.79 5.76
N PRO A 70 11.38 10.09 5.61
CA PRO A 70 10.75 10.89 6.67
C PRO A 70 9.45 10.27 7.19
N LEU A 71 9.17 10.43 8.49
CA LEU A 71 7.97 9.86 9.12
C LEU A 71 6.69 10.35 8.44
N GLU A 72 6.61 11.64 8.09
CA GLU A 72 5.45 12.21 7.40
C GLU A 72 5.26 11.63 5.99
N PHE A 73 6.34 11.31 5.28
CA PHE A 73 6.23 10.57 4.02
C PHE A 73 5.73 9.14 4.24
N GLN A 74 6.25 8.44 5.25
CA GLN A 74 5.80 7.09 5.60
C GLN A 74 4.31 7.06 5.96
N LYS A 75 3.82 8.04 6.73
CA LYS A 75 2.37 8.22 7.02
C LYS A 75 1.57 8.48 5.75
N THR A 76 2.10 9.31 4.85
CA THR A 76 1.45 9.64 3.56
C THR A 76 1.26 8.38 2.72
N ILE A 77 2.35 7.69 2.39
CA ILE A 77 2.29 6.54 1.48
C ILE A 77 1.54 5.36 2.09
N MET A 78 1.64 5.14 3.41
CA MET A 78 0.90 4.07 4.07
C MET A 78 -0.59 4.36 4.25
N SER A 79 -1.00 5.62 4.38
CA SER A 79 -2.42 5.98 4.40
C SER A 79 -3.05 5.88 3.00
N ALA A 80 -2.31 6.25 1.94
CA ALA A 80 -2.71 5.98 0.57
C ALA A 80 -2.77 4.46 0.29
N ALA A 81 -1.79 3.69 0.77
CA ALA A 81 -1.78 2.25 0.61
C ALA A 81 -2.94 1.56 1.34
N ARG A 82 -3.24 1.97 2.58
CA ARG A 82 -4.40 1.49 3.34
C ARG A 82 -5.70 1.75 2.59
N THR A 83 -5.86 2.96 2.08
CA THR A 83 -7.07 3.36 1.36
C THR A 83 -7.24 2.53 0.08
N TYR A 84 -6.16 2.31 -0.67
CA TYR A 84 -6.18 1.47 -1.88
C TYR A 84 -6.59 0.02 -1.58
N ALA A 85 -5.99 -0.61 -0.57
CA ALA A 85 -6.33 -1.96 -0.17
C ALA A 85 -7.79 -2.06 0.31
N MET A 86 -8.24 -1.11 1.13
CA MET A 86 -9.64 -1.04 1.62
C MET A 86 -10.64 -0.78 0.48
N TYR A 87 -10.30 0.03 -0.52
CA TYR A 87 -11.14 0.27 -1.69
C TYR A 87 -11.41 -1.04 -2.45
N HIS A 88 -10.38 -1.85 -2.68
CA HIS A 88 -10.53 -3.13 -3.38
C HIS A 88 -11.22 -4.20 -2.54
N TYR A 89 -10.95 -4.23 -1.22
CA TYR A 89 -11.68 -5.08 -0.27
C TYR A 89 -13.18 -4.75 -0.25
N ASN A 90 -13.55 -3.49 -0.05
CA ASN A 90 -14.95 -3.05 0.01
C ASN A 90 -15.71 -3.34 -1.28
N ARG A 91 -15.06 -3.21 -2.44
CA ARG A 91 -15.67 -3.56 -3.72
C ARG A 91 -15.94 -5.07 -3.83
N GLY A 92 -15.07 -5.92 -3.29
CA GLY A 92 -15.37 -7.35 -3.23
C GLY A 92 -16.67 -7.65 -2.50
N ILE A 93 -16.87 -7.00 -1.35
CA ILE A 93 -18.11 -7.08 -0.57
C ILE A 93 -19.31 -6.54 -1.36
N GLU A 94 -19.20 -5.33 -1.94
CA GLU A 94 -20.28 -4.67 -2.67
C GLU A 94 -20.79 -5.52 -3.84
N PHE A 95 -19.88 -6.11 -4.61
CA PHE A 95 -20.21 -6.96 -5.76
C PHE A 95 -20.51 -8.41 -5.37
N LYS A 96 -20.60 -8.72 -4.07
CA LYS A 96 -20.84 -10.06 -3.51
C LYS A 96 -19.93 -11.12 -4.14
N VAL A 97 -18.69 -10.76 -4.43
CA VAL A 97 -17.67 -11.71 -4.89
C VAL A 97 -17.10 -12.33 -3.63
N PRO A 98 -17.38 -13.62 -3.32
CA PRO A 98 -16.77 -14.27 -2.18
C PRO A 98 -15.26 -14.16 -2.33
N ASP A 99 -14.60 -13.57 -1.32
CA ASP A 99 -13.14 -13.53 -1.20
C ASP A 99 -12.37 -12.83 -2.34
N GLY A 100 -13.01 -12.00 -3.18
CA GLY A 100 -12.37 -11.38 -4.34
C GLY A 100 -12.58 -9.87 -4.48
N SER A 101 -11.54 -9.11 -4.83
CA SER A 101 -11.70 -7.71 -5.28
C SER A 101 -12.25 -7.65 -6.71
N THR A 102 -12.83 -6.54 -7.17
CA THR A 102 -13.26 -6.47 -8.59
C THR A 102 -12.12 -6.56 -9.60
N LYS A 103 -10.88 -6.25 -9.18
CA LYS A 103 -9.71 -6.30 -10.07
C LYS A 103 -9.10 -7.70 -10.13
N HIS A 104 -9.11 -8.41 -9.00
CA HIS A 104 -8.48 -9.71 -8.80
C HIS A 104 -9.49 -10.81 -8.41
N ALA A 105 -10.77 -10.63 -8.77
CA ALA A 105 -11.86 -11.55 -8.44
C ALA A 105 -11.58 -12.95 -8.97
N ASN A 106 -11.13 -13.02 -10.23
CA ASN A 106 -10.77 -14.26 -10.90
C ASN A 106 -9.56 -14.94 -10.26
N GLU A 107 -8.83 -14.27 -9.37
CA GLU A 107 -7.61 -14.78 -8.73
C GLU A 107 -7.80 -15.02 -7.22
N HIS A 108 -8.99 -14.69 -6.69
CA HIS A 108 -9.41 -14.91 -5.30
C HIS A 108 -8.61 -14.10 -4.27
N PHE A 109 -8.08 -12.93 -4.64
CA PHE A 109 -7.41 -12.02 -3.70
C PHE A 109 -7.75 -10.55 -3.93
N HIS A 110 -7.28 -9.70 -3.03
CA HIS A 110 -7.60 -8.27 -3.02
C HIS A 110 -6.52 -7.39 -3.63
N VAL A 111 -5.25 -7.72 -3.39
CA VAL A 111 -4.09 -6.92 -3.78
C VAL A 111 -2.93 -7.84 -4.15
N ASP A 112 -2.30 -7.62 -5.31
CA ASP A 112 -1.10 -8.35 -5.72
C ASP A 112 0.16 -7.81 -5.02
N ALA A 113 0.96 -8.72 -4.45
CA ALA A 113 2.15 -8.43 -3.67
C ALA A 113 3.36 -7.86 -4.45
N ASN A 114 3.27 -7.76 -5.78
CA ASN A 114 4.34 -7.25 -6.64
C ASN A 114 3.87 -6.12 -7.56
N TYR A 115 2.68 -6.22 -8.14
CA TYR A 115 2.17 -5.30 -9.16
C TYR A 115 1.31 -4.19 -8.59
N ASP A 116 0.49 -4.48 -7.58
CA ASP A 116 -0.32 -3.45 -6.94
C ASP A 116 0.46 -2.73 -5.86
N GLN A 117 0.96 -3.51 -4.90
CA GLN A 117 1.57 -3.01 -3.68
C GLN A 117 2.66 -3.96 -3.23
N VAL A 118 3.91 -3.50 -3.22
CA VAL A 118 5.06 -4.36 -2.93
C VAL A 118 4.98 -4.85 -1.48
N TYR A 119 4.80 -6.17 -1.31
CA TYR A 119 4.68 -6.84 -0.01
C TYR A 119 5.79 -7.87 0.19
N ARG A 120 6.45 -7.77 1.35
CA ARG A 120 7.64 -8.55 1.72
C ARG A 120 7.48 -9.35 3.02
N GLY A 121 6.31 -9.29 3.66
CA GLY A 121 6.04 -10.10 4.83
C GLY A 121 6.66 -9.57 6.12
N TYR A 122 6.71 -10.43 7.14
CA TYR A 122 7.14 -10.08 8.49
C TYR A 122 8.60 -9.62 8.57
N ALA A 123 9.48 -10.14 7.71
CA ALA A 123 10.86 -9.68 7.68
C ALA A 123 10.97 -8.19 7.29
N SER A 124 10.04 -7.69 6.45
CA SER A 124 9.92 -6.26 6.11
C SER A 124 9.57 -5.43 7.35
N GLU A 125 8.58 -5.89 8.12
CA GLU A 125 8.12 -5.25 9.35
C GLU A 125 9.26 -5.11 10.36
N VAL A 126 10.03 -6.18 10.57
CA VAL A 126 11.18 -6.19 11.49
C VAL A 126 12.25 -5.18 11.06
N ARG A 127 12.49 -5.03 9.76
CA ARG A 127 13.49 -4.08 9.24
C ARG A 127 13.00 -2.65 9.19
N MET A 128 11.70 -2.41 9.32
CA MET A 128 11.10 -1.08 9.18
C MET A 128 10.27 -0.67 10.41
N PRO A 129 10.92 -0.52 11.58
CA PRO A 129 10.23 -0.11 12.80
C PRO A 129 9.64 1.31 12.69
N LYS A 130 10.27 2.24 11.96
CA LYS A 130 9.72 3.59 11.77
C LYS A 130 8.49 3.58 10.87
N LEU A 131 8.48 2.74 9.83
CA LEU A 131 7.30 2.52 9.02
C LEU A 131 6.15 1.92 9.86
N SER A 132 6.46 0.94 10.70
CA SER A 132 5.50 0.33 11.62
C SER A 132 4.88 1.37 12.56
N ARG A 133 5.70 2.28 13.11
CA ARG A 133 5.22 3.43 13.88
C ARG A 133 4.30 4.34 13.06
N ALA A 134 4.66 4.68 11.82
CA ALA A 134 3.82 5.52 10.95
C ALA A 134 2.43 4.87 10.68
N ILE A 135 2.41 3.55 10.52
CA ILE A 135 1.18 2.77 10.33
C ILE A 135 0.31 2.81 11.59
N ASP A 136 0.91 2.68 12.77
CA ASP A 136 0.20 2.73 14.05
C ASP A 136 -0.33 4.14 14.35
N GLU A 137 0.47 5.19 14.10
CA GLU A 137 0.04 6.60 14.27
C GLU A 137 -1.07 7.02 13.30
N THR A 138 -1.23 6.31 12.18
CA THR A 138 -2.30 6.54 11.20
C THR A 138 -3.36 5.44 11.21
N ARG A 139 -3.43 4.63 12.29
CA ARG A 139 -4.35 3.49 12.35
C ARG A 139 -5.79 3.94 12.11
N GLY A 140 -6.45 3.30 11.14
CA GLY A 140 -7.83 3.58 10.77
C GLY A 140 -8.02 4.79 9.86
N MET A 141 -6.97 5.56 9.56
CA MET A 141 -7.07 6.74 8.70
C MET A 141 -7.11 6.33 7.23
N VAL A 142 -8.17 6.73 6.53
CA VAL A 142 -8.41 6.49 5.10
C VAL A 142 -8.84 7.77 4.40
N ILE A 143 -8.63 7.81 3.07
CA ILE A 143 -9.03 8.93 2.22
C ILE A 143 -10.42 8.65 1.64
N THR A 144 -11.32 9.63 1.69
CA THR A 144 -12.70 9.51 1.26
C THR A 144 -13.13 10.65 0.34
N TYR A 145 -14.14 10.38 -0.50
CA TYR A 145 -14.84 11.37 -1.29
C TYR A 145 -16.34 11.13 -1.13
N LYS A 146 -17.09 12.16 -0.70
CA LYS A 146 -18.53 12.06 -0.40
C LYS A 146 -18.86 10.87 0.53
N GLY A 147 -18.05 10.68 1.57
CA GLY A 147 -18.23 9.60 2.56
C GLY A 147 -17.77 8.20 2.12
N GLY A 148 -17.46 7.98 0.85
CA GLY A 148 -16.97 6.68 0.35
C GLY A 148 -15.45 6.59 0.35
N VAL A 149 -14.89 5.43 0.73
CA VAL A 149 -13.47 5.11 0.55
C VAL A 149 -13.12 5.12 -0.93
N VAL A 150 -12.06 5.82 -1.31
CA VAL A 150 -11.71 6.02 -2.71
C VAL A 150 -10.45 5.26 -3.13
N VAL A 151 -10.32 5.00 -4.44
CA VAL A 151 -9.06 4.48 -5.00
C VAL A 151 -7.99 5.57 -4.95
N THR A 152 -6.82 5.23 -4.41
CA THR A 152 -5.68 6.14 -4.18
C THR A 152 -4.41 5.56 -4.79
N PRO A 153 -4.32 5.50 -6.13
CA PRO A 153 -3.14 5.00 -6.80
C PRO A 153 -1.95 5.93 -6.56
N TYR A 154 -0.77 5.35 -6.44
CA TYR A 154 0.49 6.07 -6.30
C TYR A 154 1.55 5.39 -7.16
N PHE A 155 2.58 6.13 -7.52
CA PHE A 155 3.61 5.67 -8.44
C PHE A 155 4.96 6.30 -8.11
N SER A 156 6.04 5.79 -8.70
CA SER A 156 7.41 6.14 -8.30
C SER A 156 7.70 7.64 -8.47
N ARG A 157 7.50 8.18 -9.67
CA ARG A 157 7.92 9.55 -10.00
C ARG A 157 7.18 10.09 -11.21
N SER A 158 6.77 11.34 -11.16
CA SER A 158 6.16 12.04 -12.30
C SER A 158 7.19 12.72 -13.21
N ASP A 159 6.74 13.33 -14.29
CA ASP A 159 7.54 14.15 -15.20
C ASP A 159 7.34 15.66 -14.96
N GLY A 160 6.83 16.03 -13.79
CA GLY A 160 6.50 17.41 -13.42
C GLY A 160 5.01 17.66 -13.26
N ARG A 161 4.16 16.67 -13.57
CA ARG A 161 2.73 16.67 -13.23
C ARG A 161 2.17 15.25 -13.10
N THR A 162 1.10 15.10 -12.35
CA THR A 162 0.29 13.87 -12.35
C THR A 162 -0.74 13.92 -13.49
N ARG A 163 -1.38 12.78 -13.77
CA ARG A 163 -2.37 12.61 -14.84
C ARG A 163 -3.78 12.51 -14.25
N ASN A 164 -4.79 12.97 -15.00
CA ASN A 164 -6.18 12.62 -14.73
C ASN A 164 -6.35 11.10 -14.82
N TRP A 165 -7.31 10.55 -14.09
CA TRP A 165 -7.70 9.14 -14.22
C TRP A 165 -7.98 8.75 -15.68
N GLU A 166 -8.80 9.54 -16.36
CA GLU A 166 -9.28 9.28 -17.72
C GLU A 166 -8.20 9.42 -18.80
N GLU A 167 -7.11 10.15 -18.52
CA GLU A 167 -5.94 10.23 -19.41
C GLU A 167 -5.22 8.87 -19.53
N VAL A 168 -5.39 7.97 -18.55
CA VAL A 168 -4.57 6.75 -18.43
C VAL A 168 -5.41 5.48 -18.46
N TRP A 169 -6.52 5.44 -17.73
CA TRP A 169 -7.32 4.21 -17.56
C TRP A 169 -8.72 4.27 -18.16
N TYR A 170 -9.04 5.34 -18.89
CA TYR A 170 -10.35 5.59 -19.49
C TYR A 170 -11.51 5.47 -18.47
N GLY A 171 -12.76 5.51 -18.94
CA GLY A 171 -13.95 5.31 -18.11
C GLY A 171 -14.37 6.54 -17.29
N THR A 172 -15.15 6.30 -16.22
CA THR A 172 -15.75 7.37 -15.42
C THR A 172 -14.68 8.17 -14.68
N SER A 173 -14.73 9.49 -14.86
CA SER A 173 -13.86 10.43 -14.17
C SER A 173 -13.96 10.28 -12.65
N LYS A 174 -12.82 10.47 -11.98
CA LYS A 174 -12.74 10.44 -10.53
C LYS A 174 -12.34 11.84 -10.06
N PRO A 175 -13.26 12.61 -9.44
CA PRO A 175 -13.02 14.02 -9.08
C PRO A 175 -11.82 14.26 -8.15
N TRP A 176 -11.32 13.21 -7.51
CA TRP A 176 -10.12 13.23 -6.67
C TRP A 176 -8.83 12.83 -7.37
N LEU A 177 -8.89 12.28 -8.59
CA LEU A 177 -7.74 11.89 -9.40
C LEU A 177 -7.65 12.75 -10.64
N VAL A 178 -7.38 14.03 -10.38
CA VAL A 178 -7.10 15.04 -11.39
C VAL A 178 -5.62 15.37 -11.38
N GLY A 179 -5.08 15.70 -12.54
CA GLY A 179 -3.68 16.06 -12.74
C GLY A 179 -3.32 17.31 -11.94
N VAL A 180 -2.24 17.23 -11.18
CA VAL A 180 -1.66 18.35 -10.43
C VAL A 180 -0.22 18.56 -10.87
N ALA A 181 0.26 19.81 -10.82
CA ALA A 181 1.69 20.06 -10.97
C ALA A 181 2.48 19.32 -9.89
N VAL A 182 3.69 18.89 -10.21
CA VAL A 182 4.65 18.34 -9.24
C VAL A 182 5.98 19.02 -9.51
N PRO A 183 6.17 20.28 -9.05
CA PRO A 183 7.38 21.06 -9.33
C PRO A 183 8.67 20.32 -8.97
N GLN A 184 8.62 19.49 -7.93
CA GLN A 184 9.73 18.65 -7.46
C GLN A 184 10.23 17.67 -8.53
N ASP A 185 9.35 17.23 -9.43
CA ASP A 185 9.62 16.26 -10.49
C ASP A 185 9.80 16.92 -11.87
N LYS A 186 9.86 18.27 -11.95
CA LYS A 186 10.05 18.96 -13.23
C LYS A 186 11.33 18.49 -13.94
N GLY A 187 11.19 18.09 -15.20
CA GLY A 187 12.31 17.61 -16.04
C GLY A 187 12.75 16.17 -15.72
N GLN A 188 12.04 15.45 -14.85
CA GLN A 188 12.29 14.05 -14.59
C GLN A 188 11.59 13.15 -15.62
N THR A 189 12.06 11.91 -15.77
CA THR A 189 11.33 10.88 -16.52
C THR A 189 10.21 10.29 -15.66
N LEU A 190 9.01 10.18 -16.22
CA LEU A 190 7.86 9.49 -15.63
C LEU A 190 8.18 8.01 -15.39
N TRP A 191 8.09 7.56 -14.14
CA TRP A 191 8.21 6.16 -13.73
C TRP A 191 6.93 5.70 -13.02
N GLY A 192 6.14 4.90 -13.73
CA GLY A 192 4.82 4.42 -13.32
C GLY A 192 3.70 5.07 -14.11
N HIS A 193 2.46 4.90 -13.67
CA HIS A 193 1.26 5.26 -14.44
C HIS A 193 0.91 6.76 -14.45
N GLY A 194 1.48 7.57 -13.56
CA GLY A 194 1.25 9.02 -13.55
C GLY A 194 -0.02 9.50 -12.82
N VAL A 195 -1.01 8.65 -12.61
CA VAL A 195 -2.25 9.00 -11.87
C VAL A 195 -2.06 8.99 -10.36
N GLY A 196 -2.66 9.95 -9.65
CA GLY A 196 -2.68 10.01 -8.19
C GLY A 196 -1.38 10.58 -7.62
N MET A 197 -0.76 9.91 -6.64
CA MET A 197 0.38 10.47 -5.91
C MET A 197 1.74 10.08 -6.48
N SER A 198 2.59 11.08 -6.78
CA SER A 198 4.03 10.85 -7.04
C SER A 198 4.75 10.59 -5.72
N ALA A 199 5.31 9.39 -5.53
CA ALA A 199 6.04 9.02 -4.33
C ALA A 199 7.29 9.90 -4.13
N ARG A 200 8.05 10.19 -5.20
CA ARG A 200 9.18 11.12 -5.11
C ARG A 200 8.75 12.55 -4.76
N GLY A 201 7.67 13.04 -5.39
CA GLY A 201 7.14 14.37 -5.10
C GLY A 201 6.70 14.50 -3.64
N ALA A 202 5.92 13.53 -3.14
CA ALA A 202 5.51 13.44 -1.75
C ALA A 202 6.69 13.31 -0.77
N LEU A 203 7.72 12.55 -1.13
CA LEU A 203 8.94 12.43 -0.33
C LEU A 203 9.65 13.77 -0.15
N ILE A 204 9.80 14.54 -1.24
CA ILE A 204 10.44 15.85 -1.21
C ILE A 204 9.59 16.86 -0.44
N MET A 205 8.26 16.84 -0.62
CA MET A 205 7.34 17.67 0.17
C MET A 205 7.47 17.42 1.68
N ALA A 206 7.59 16.17 2.10
CA ALA A 206 7.78 15.83 3.50
C ALA A 206 9.19 16.20 4.02
N ARG A 207 10.22 15.91 3.23
CA ARG A 207 11.63 16.06 3.64
C ARG A 207 12.11 17.51 3.62
N ASP A 208 11.84 18.21 2.52
CA ASP A 208 12.47 19.49 2.19
C ASP A 208 11.54 20.67 2.44
N GLU A 209 10.23 20.46 2.32
CA GLU A 209 9.21 21.52 2.53
C GLU A 209 8.50 21.41 3.90
N GLY A 210 8.78 20.35 4.67
CA GLY A 210 8.20 20.14 5.99
C GLY A 210 6.67 19.92 6.00
N LYS A 211 6.09 19.51 4.87
CA LYS A 211 4.64 19.25 4.79
C LYS A 211 4.25 18.02 5.60
N ASP A 212 3.16 18.12 6.34
CA ASP A 212 2.55 16.99 7.03
C ASP A 212 1.84 16.05 6.05
N TRP A 213 1.62 14.81 6.49
CA TRP A 213 1.06 13.75 5.65
C TRP A 213 -0.35 14.04 5.12
N GLN A 214 -1.18 14.75 5.88
CA GLN A 214 -2.56 15.06 5.46
C GLN A 214 -2.54 16.11 4.37
N SER A 215 -1.70 17.12 4.51
CA SER A 215 -1.48 18.15 3.48
C SER A 215 -0.97 17.55 2.18
N ILE A 216 -0.03 16.59 2.24
CA ILE A 216 0.48 15.90 1.05
C ILE A 216 -0.62 15.06 0.39
N LEU A 217 -1.39 14.29 1.16
CA LEU A 217 -2.50 13.51 0.60
C LEU A 217 -3.55 14.40 -0.07
N LYS A 218 -3.99 15.49 0.58
CA LYS A 218 -4.94 16.45 0.01
C LYS A 218 -4.39 17.19 -1.20
N TYR A 219 -3.06 17.33 -1.31
CA TYR A 219 -2.44 17.87 -2.50
C TYR A 219 -2.67 16.98 -3.72
N PHE A 220 -2.40 15.68 -3.59
CA PHE A 220 -2.48 14.72 -4.69
C PHE A 220 -3.89 14.18 -4.94
N TYR A 221 -4.73 14.07 -3.91
CA TYR A 221 -6.10 13.56 -3.99
C TYR A 221 -7.10 14.68 -3.73
N LYS A 222 -7.57 15.33 -4.79
CA LYS A 222 -8.39 16.56 -4.68
C LYS A 222 -9.78 16.31 -4.11
N ASN A 223 -10.34 17.32 -3.46
CA ASN A 223 -11.72 17.28 -2.93
C ASN A 223 -11.99 16.11 -1.97
N THR A 224 -10.93 15.56 -1.35
CA THR A 224 -11.04 14.43 -0.43
C THR A 224 -11.02 14.87 1.02
N GLU A 225 -11.54 13.99 1.86
CA GLU A 225 -11.43 14.04 3.31
C GLU A 225 -10.54 12.90 3.78
N ILE A 226 -10.00 13.04 5.00
CA ILE A 226 -9.28 11.97 5.66
C ILE A 226 -10.02 11.69 6.96
N ILE A 227 -10.58 10.49 7.07
CA ILE A 227 -11.42 10.09 8.21
C ILE A 227 -10.85 8.85 8.88
N LYS A 228 -11.21 8.64 10.15
CA LYS A 228 -10.90 7.43 10.89
C LYS A 228 -12.09 6.46 10.84
N ILE A 229 -11.86 5.22 10.41
CA ILE A 229 -12.92 4.21 10.23
C ILE A 229 -12.87 3.04 11.24
N TYR A 230 -11.82 2.91 12.07
CA TYR A 230 -11.70 1.92 13.15
C TYR A 230 -10.57 2.25 14.15
#